data_AF-A0A1V2LHL8-F1
#
_entry.id   AF-A0A1V2LHL8-F1
#
_cell.length_a   1.000
_cell.length_b   1.000
_cell.length_c   1.000
_cell.angle_alpha   90.00
_cell.angle_beta   90.00
_cell.angle_gamma   90.00
#
_symmetry.space_group_name_H-M   'P 1'
#
loop_
_entity.id
_entity.type
_entity.pdbx_description
1 polymer ?
#
loop_
_entity_poly.entity_id
_entity_poly.type
_entity_poly.pdbx_seq_one_letter_code
_entity_poly.pdbx_strand_id
1 'polypeptide(L)'
;MIAKSILISRRILDSYELVDSYPKSTETLKEFNVCLAKEDQKEILVRQFINDLNTKLLIPSTNTVDIIIYYIKTIHSFLIIDHRGVLLDKVTRPIRQHLRSREDTVEKVVNGLLDKNKRTNRLIELNVQLQKITEDNFGTNSLCSLQKRTLNWEPDPVDALPDFQVGKIDDIIDSLTTIFEDSSVFINQFVNIFSRELLYTTGYDIQSTLQKLALLKAKFSNDDFSKVDIMINDIKRSKELDKDLHSNTEIGAVHGVFLSHLYWPNLPEEIPSFVLPDYLLVVLKSYEDVYTQQKRKKELRLHPQVSLATLDILIRGETKTFTVSFDKLAVINYICESKIPVVKLGILLMNLKMPLQILKSSLEFWVNEEVLVEQDGGWKVNE
;
A
#
# COMPACT_ATOMS: atom_id res chain seq x y z
N MET A 1 13.42 -34.72 37.42
CA MET A 1 12.05 -34.63 36.84
C MET A 1 11.25 -33.44 37.37
N ILE A 2 11.21 -33.19 38.68
CA ILE A 2 10.41 -32.10 39.30
C ILE A 2 10.84 -30.69 38.85
N ALA A 3 12.15 -30.42 38.74
CA ALA A 3 12.65 -29.14 38.26
C ALA A 3 12.23 -28.85 36.80
N LYS A 4 12.22 -29.87 35.94
CA LYS A 4 11.81 -29.76 34.54
C LYS A 4 10.31 -29.44 34.43
N SER A 5 9.46 -30.06 35.25
CA SER A 5 8.02 -29.77 35.24
C SER A 5 7.68 -28.37 35.76
N ILE A 6 8.40 -27.88 36.78
CA ILE A 6 8.20 -26.52 37.33
C ILE A 6 8.70 -25.45 36.34
N LEU A 7 9.81 -25.71 35.65
CA LEU A 7 10.32 -24.81 34.61
C LEU A 7 9.33 -24.72 33.44
N ILE A 8 8.79 -25.85 32.99
CA ILE A 8 7.78 -25.87 31.91
C ILE A 8 6.52 -25.11 32.32
N SER A 9 5.98 -25.34 33.52
CA SER A 9 4.77 -24.63 33.96
C SER A 9 4.98 -23.11 34.02
N ARG A 10 6.15 -22.64 34.46
CA ARG A 10 6.49 -21.22 34.45
C ARG A 10 6.66 -20.67 33.02
N ARG A 11 7.28 -21.43 32.11
CA ARG A 11 7.42 -21.02 30.70
C ARG A 11 6.10 -20.99 29.94
N ILE A 12 5.16 -21.86 30.30
CA ILE A 12 3.78 -21.83 29.79
C ILE A 12 3.08 -20.53 30.26
N LEU A 13 3.24 -20.16 31.53
CA LEU A 13 2.70 -18.90 32.07
C LEU A 13 3.28 -17.66 31.38
N ASP A 14 4.58 -17.66 31.14
CA ASP A 14 5.29 -16.53 30.53
C ASP A 14 5.27 -16.58 28.98
N SER A 15 4.52 -17.52 28.38
CA SER A 15 4.57 -17.79 26.93
C SER A 15 4.22 -16.57 26.07
N TYR A 16 3.26 -15.75 26.50
CA TYR A 16 2.91 -14.50 25.83
C TYR A 16 4.07 -13.49 25.80
N GLU A 17 4.75 -13.30 26.92
CA GLU A 17 5.89 -12.37 27.05
C GLU A 17 7.12 -12.88 26.29
N LEU A 18 7.32 -14.20 26.26
CA LEU A 18 8.38 -14.83 25.46
C LEU A 18 8.18 -14.59 23.97
N VAL A 19 6.94 -14.65 23.47
CA VAL A 19 6.63 -14.33 22.07
C VAL A 19 6.80 -12.83 21.81
N ASP A 20 6.35 -11.95 22.72
CA ASP A 20 6.49 -10.51 22.50
C ASP A 20 7.96 -10.04 22.52
N SER A 21 8.80 -10.67 23.33
CA SER A 21 10.25 -10.36 23.40
C SER A 21 11.08 -10.95 22.25
N TYR A 22 10.47 -11.69 21.31
CA TYR A 22 11.14 -12.12 20.07
C TYR A 22 11.63 -10.90 19.27
N PRO A 23 12.90 -10.88 18.77
CA PRO A 23 13.84 -12.00 18.60
C PRO A 23 14.84 -12.22 19.75
N LYS A 24 14.76 -11.48 20.86
CA LYS A 24 15.72 -11.61 21.98
C LYS A 24 15.53 -12.92 22.78
N SER A 25 14.33 -13.49 22.73
CA SER A 25 13.94 -14.71 23.46
C SER A 25 14.27 -16.04 22.75
N THR A 26 14.96 -16.00 21.61
CA THR A 26 15.23 -17.19 20.76
C THR A 26 15.87 -18.35 21.51
N GLU A 27 16.87 -18.09 22.36
CA GLU A 27 17.54 -19.15 23.14
C GLU A 27 16.61 -19.79 24.18
N THR A 28 15.72 -19.00 24.79
CA THR A 28 14.71 -19.52 25.73
C THR A 28 13.65 -20.34 25.00
N LEU A 29 13.28 -19.98 23.78
CA LEU A 29 12.34 -20.74 22.95
C LEU A 29 12.93 -22.10 22.53
N LYS A 30 14.24 -22.16 22.22
CA LYS A 30 14.95 -23.43 21.94
C LYS A 30 15.01 -24.33 23.17
N GLU A 31 15.30 -23.77 24.34
CA GLU A 31 15.24 -24.50 25.61
C GLU A 31 13.83 -25.06 25.86
N PHE A 32 12.81 -24.24 25.56
CA PHE A 32 11.41 -24.62 25.74
C PHE A 32 11.02 -25.80 24.83
N ASN A 33 11.49 -25.82 23.57
CA ASN A 33 11.33 -26.96 22.65
C ASN A 33 11.88 -28.26 23.26
N VAL A 34 13.14 -28.27 23.71
CA VAL A 34 13.77 -29.46 24.33
C VAL A 34 13.03 -29.93 25.60
N CYS A 35 12.35 -29.01 26.27
CA CYS A 35 11.57 -29.32 27.45
C CYS A 35 10.18 -29.90 27.15
N LEU A 36 9.55 -29.51 26.05
CA LEU A 36 8.22 -29.88 25.60
C LEU A 36 8.18 -31.29 24.98
N ALA A 37 8.27 -32.32 25.82
CA ALA A 37 8.24 -33.71 25.36
C ALA A 37 6.87 -34.40 25.51
N LYS A 38 5.99 -33.92 26.40
CA LYS A 38 4.70 -34.57 26.72
C LYS A 38 3.52 -33.89 26.03
N GLU A 39 2.57 -34.71 25.58
CA GLU A 39 1.34 -34.29 24.90
C GLU A 39 0.46 -33.38 25.79
N ASP A 40 0.22 -33.77 27.04
CA ASP A 40 -0.56 -32.97 28.01
C ASP A 40 -0.03 -31.54 28.17
N GLN A 41 1.29 -31.36 28.13
CA GLN A 41 1.93 -30.06 28.31
C GLN A 41 1.73 -29.16 27.09
N LYS A 42 1.68 -29.75 25.88
CA LYS A 42 1.38 -29.03 24.64
C LYS A 42 -0.05 -28.50 24.65
N GLU A 43 -1.01 -29.30 25.10
CA GLU A 43 -2.41 -28.84 25.21
C GLU A 43 -2.57 -27.70 26.21
N ILE A 44 -1.95 -27.81 27.38
CA ILE A 44 -1.99 -26.76 28.41
C ILE A 44 -1.40 -25.46 27.87
N LEU A 45 -0.27 -25.54 27.15
CA LEU A 45 0.33 -24.39 26.46
C LEU A 45 -0.65 -23.72 25.50
N VAL A 46 -1.26 -24.49 24.60
CA VAL A 46 -2.21 -23.94 23.62
C VAL A 46 -3.38 -23.26 24.30
N ARG A 47 -4.01 -23.91 25.29
CA ARG A 47 -5.15 -23.34 26.02
C ARG A 47 -4.79 -22.06 26.76
N GLN A 48 -3.66 -22.06 27.46
CA GLN A 48 -3.20 -20.92 28.22
C GLN A 48 -2.82 -19.74 27.31
N PHE A 49 -2.06 -20.02 26.25
CA PHE A 49 -1.67 -18.99 25.29
C PHE A 49 -2.87 -18.37 24.58
N ILE A 50 -3.88 -19.17 24.19
CA ILE A 50 -5.12 -18.65 23.62
C ILE A 50 -5.87 -17.76 24.62
N ASN A 51 -5.88 -18.12 25.91
CA ASN A 51 -6.49 -17.27 26.94
C ASN A 51 -5.74 -15.93 27.09
N ASP A 52 -4.40 -15.96 27.08
CA ASP A 52 -3.58 -14.74 27.08
C ASP A 52 -3.80 -13.88 25.82
N LEU A 53 -3.93 -14.50 24.65
CA LEU A 53 -4.27 -13.81 23.39
C LEU A 53 -5.61 -13.08 23.51
N ASN A 54 -6.65 -13.76 23.97
CA ASN A 54 -7.99 -13.19 24.11
C ASN A 54 -8.06 -12.06 25.16
N THR A 55 -7.27 -12.15 26.22
CA THR A 55 -7.31 -11.18 27.33
C THR A 55 -6.42 -9.96 27.09
N LYS A 56 -5.32 -10.10 26.34
CA LYS A 56 -4.30 -9.03 26.17
C LYS A 56 -4.22 -8.46 24.76
N LEU A 57 -4.32 -9.30 23.72
CA LEU A 57 -4.07 -8.89 22.33
C LEU A 57 -5.36 -8.65 21.53
N LEU A 58 -6.28 -9.63 21.57
CA LEU A 58 -7.49 -9.68 20.74
C LEU A 58 -8.63 -8.85 21.34
N ILE A 59 -8.29 -7.63 21.74
CA ILE A 59 -9.22 -6.62 22.25
C ILE A 59 -9.51 -5.64 21.10
N PRO A 60 -10.76 -5.16 20.93
CA PRO A 60 -11.10 -4.22 19.86
C PRO A 60 -10.28 -2.92 19.84
N SER A 61 -9.72 -2.51 20.98
CA SER A 61 -8.89 -1.30 21.11
C SER A 61 -7.48 -1.45 20.56
N THR A 62 -7.01 -2.67 20.30
CA THR A 62 -5.65 -2.91 19.84
C THR A 62 -5.51 -2.51 18.36
N ASN A 63 -4.40 -1.87 18.00
CA ASN A 63 -4.12 -1.50 16.61
C ASN A 63 -3.85 -2.75 15.75
N THR A 64 -4.43 -2.79 14.54
CA THR A 64 -4.24 -3.87 13.55
C THR A 64 -2.77 -4.15 13.28
N VAL A 65 -1.95 -3.10 13.19
CA VAL A 65 -0.52 -3.23 12.94
C VAL A 65 0.17 -4.01 14.07
N ASP A 66 -0.18 -3.75 15.33
CA ASP A 66 0.40 -4.45 16.47
C ASP A 66 -0.03 -5.92 16.51
N ILE A 67 -1.28 -6.21 16.14
CA ILE A 67 -1.78 -7.59 16.01
C ILE A 67 -1.02 -8.35 14.91
N ILE A 68 -0.78 -7.72 13.75
CA ILE A 68 0.00 -8.33 12.67
C ILE A 68 1.45 -8.55 13.09
N ILE A 69 2.09 -7.59 13.78
CA ILE A 69 3.45 -7.78 14.31
C ILE A 69 3.49 -8.95 15.28
N TYR A 70 2.54 -9.02 16.20
CA TYR A 70 2.48 -10.10 17.17
C TYR A 70 2.20 -11.45 16.48
N TYR A 71 1.38 -11.47 15.43
CA TYR A 71 1.14 -12.65 14.60
C TYR A 71 2.44 -13.16 13.95
N ILE A 72 3.24 -12.25 13.37
CA ILE A 72 4.55 -12.57 12.79
C ILE A 72 5.50 -13.15 13.85
N LYS A 73 5.60 -12.50 15.02
CA LYS A 73 6.38 -13.01 16.16
C LYS A 73 5.89 -14.39 16.62
N THR A 74 4.57 -14.62 16.60
CA THR A 74 3.96 -15.91 16.95
C THR A 74 4.39 -17.00 15.97
N ILE A 75 4.33 -16.73 14.66
CA ILE A 75 4.82 -17.67 13.64
C ILE A 75 6.29 -18.02 13.90
N HIS A 76 7.15 -17.03 14.02
CA HIS A 76 8.58 -17.28 14.25
C HIS A 76 8.86 -18.02 15.55
N SER A 77 8.19 -17.66 16.64
CA SER A 77 8.42 -18.26 17.96
C SER A 77 7.90 -19.69 18.02
N PHE A 78 6.70 -19.96 17.49
CA PHE A 78 6.13 -21.31 17.51
C PHE A 78 6.77 -22.25 16.49
N LEU A 79 7.34 -21.76 15.39
CA LEU A 79 8.19 -22.59 14.51
C LEU A 79 9.50 -23.01 15.19
N ILE A 80 10.03 -22.21 16.12
CA ILE A 80 11.18 -22.59 16.95
C ILE A 80 10.78 -23.64 17.99
N ILE A 81 9.60 -23.49 18.60
CA ILE A 81 9.08 -24.42 19.62
C ILE A 81 8.68 -25.76 18.98
N ASP A 82 8.00 -25.72 17.84
CA ASP A 82 7.51 -26.87 17.09
C ASP A 82 7.77 -26.67 15.60
N HIS A 83 8.85 -27.31 15.12
CA HIS A 83 9.26 -27.27 13.72
C HIS A 83 8.22 -27.86 12.76
N ARG A 84 7.28 -28.70 13.23
CA ARG A 84 6.20 -29.23 12.37
C ARG A 84 5.08 -28.21 12.19
N GLY A 85 4.92 -27.25 13.11
CA GLY A 85 3.90 -26.20 13.05
C GLY A 85 2.50 -26.66 13.48
N VAL A 86 2.36 -27.80 14.16
CA VAL A 86 1.06 -28.31 14.63
C VAL A 86 0.49 -27.41 15.73
N LEU A 87 1.35 -26.99 16.67
CA LEU A 87 0.95 -26.05 17.72
C LEU A 87 0.62 -24.67 17.15
N LEU A 88 1.38 -24.26 16.13
CA LEU A 88 1.17 -22.99 15.43
C LEU A 88 -0.22 -22.92 14.80
N ASP A 89 -0.66 -23.97 14.10
CA ASP A 89 -2.00 -23.99 13.49
C ASP A 89 -3.11 -23.82 14.54
N LYS A 90 -2.96 -24.44 15.72
CA LYS A 90 -3.96 -24.30 16.81
C LYS A 90 -4.01 -22.88 17.39
N VAL A 91 -2.86 -22.26 17.67
CA VAL A 91 -2.80 -20.93 18.32
C VAL A 91 -3.08 -19.78 17.36
N THR A 92 -2.87 -19.96 16.06
CA THR A 92 -3.09 -18.90 15.06
C THR A 92 -4.56 -18.71 14.69
N ARG A 93 -5.42 -19.73 14.83
CA ARG A 93 -6.85 -19.66 14.47
C ARG A 93 -7.59 -18.44 15.07
N PRO A 94 -7.50 -18.16 16.39
CA PRO A 94 -8.16 -16.99 16.97
C PRO A 94 -7.64 -15.66 16.40
N ILE A 95 -6.33 -15.56 16.15
CA ILE A 95 -5.72 -14.36 15.57
C ILE A 95 -6.21 -14.16 14.13
N ARG A 96 -6.23 -15.24 13.32
CA ARG A 96 -6.73 -15.21 11.94
C ARG A 96 -8.20 -14.80 11.89
N GLN A 97 -9.03 -15.36 12.77
CA GLN A 97 -10.45 -15.01 12.85
C GLN A 97 -10.64 -13.53 13.19
N HIS A 98 -9.86 -12.99 14.12
CA HIS A 98 -9.92 -11.57 14.48
C HIS A 98 -9.43 -10.66 13.35
N LEU A 99 -8.34 -11.01 12.66
CA LEU A 99 -7.81 -10.26 11.52
C LEU A 99 -8.79 -10.27 10.32
N ARG A 100 -9.48 -11.39 10.09
CA ARG A 100 -10.50 -11.52 9.04
C ARG A 100 -11.73 -10.64 9.31
N SER A 101 -12.08 -10.42 10.59
CA SER A 101 -13.20 -9.55 10.95
C SER A 101 -12.92 -8.06 10.75
N ARG A 102 -11.66 -7.67 10.55
CA ARG A 102 -11.23 -6.27 10.40
C ARG A 102 -11.02 -5.93 8.92
N GLU A 103 -11.77 -4.95 8.45
CA GLU A 103 -11.71 -4.48 7.05
C GLU A 103 -10.37 -3.83 6.70
N ASP A 104 -9.71 -3.19 7.68
CA ASP A 104 -8.47 -2.44 7.48
C ASP A 104 -7.20 -3.34 7.40
N THR A 105 -7.32 -4.63 7.71
CA THR A 105 -6.20 -5.57 7.74
C THR A 105 -5.49 -5.66 6.39
N VAL A 106 -6.23 -5.81 5.28
CA VAL A 106 -5.64 -5.99 3.95
C VAL A 106 -4.84 -4.75 3.55
N GLU A 107 -5.39 -3.56 3.78
CA GLU A 107 -4.72 -2.30 3.47
C GLU A 107 -3.40 -2.16 4.25
N LYS A 108 -3.40 -2.47 5.56
CA LYS A 108 -2.17 -2.41 6.38
C LYS A 108 -1.13 -3.43 5.94
N VAL A 109 -1.53 -4.67 5.60
CA VAL A 109 -0.61 -5.70 5.12
C VAL A 109 0.00 -5.31 3.78
N VAL A 110 -0.81 -4.86 2.82
CA VAL A 110 -0.33 -4.44 1.50
C VAL A 110 0.63 -3.25 1.59
N ASN A 111 0.29 -2.24 2.40
CA ASN A 111 1.20 -1.11 2.65
C ASN A 111 2.50 -1.58 3.32
N GLY A 112 2.43 -2.52 4.26
CA GLY A 112 3.59 -3.14 4.89
C GLY A 112 4.48 -3.93 3.93
N LEU A 113 3.90 -4.55 2.90
CA LEU A 113 4.63 -5.26 1.84
C LEU A 113 5.30 -4.31 0.84
N LEU A 114 4.68 -3.16 0.53
CA LEU A 114 5.17 -2.24 -0.51
C LEU A 114 6.12 -1.14 -0.01
N ASP A 115 5.94 -0.65 1.23
CA ASP A 115 6.73 0.45 1.76
C ASP A 115 8.16 -0.01 2.14
N LYS A 116 9.17 0.57 1.49
CA LYS A 116 10.59 0.27 1.74
C LYS A 116 11.16 1.04 2.94
N ASN A 117 10.45 2.04 3.46
CA ASN A 117 10.98 2.94 4.47
C ASN A 117 10.93 2.34 5.87
N LYS A 118 12.11 2.02 6.44
CA LYS A 118 12.22 1.43 7.79
C LYS A 118 11.66 2.28 8.93
N ARG A 119 11.55 3.59 8.73
CA ARG A 119 11.09 4.55 9.74
C ARG A 119 9.57 4.63 9.84
N THR A 120 8.88 4.47 8.71
CA THR A 120 7.42 4.57 8.61
C THR A 120 6.77 3.18 8.66
N ASN A 121 7.42 2.19 8.04
CA ASN A 121 6.90 0.84 7.95
C ASN A 121 7.28 -0.01 9.17
N ARG A 122 6.34 -0.15 10.12
CA ARG A 122 6.49 -1.06 11.27
C ARG A 122 6.41 -2.54 10.88
N LEU A 123 5.90 -2.86 9.69
CA LEU A 123 5.73 -4.21 9.13
C LEU A 123 6.82 -4.57 8.12
N ILE A 124 7.99 -3.93 8.22
CA ILE A 124 9.06 -4.08 7.22
C ILE A 124 9.59 -5.50 7.06
N GLU A 125 9.40 -6.34 8.07
CA GLU A 125 9.71 -7.76 8.03
C GLU A 125 9.03 -8.47 6.85
N LEU A 126 7.81 -8.06 6.50
CA LEU A 126 7.09 -8.57 5.34
C LEU A 126 7.79 -8.20 4.02
N ASN A 127 8.24 -6.95 3.88
CA ASN A 127 9.00 -6.51 2.71
C ASN A 127 10.34 -7.25 2.58
N VAL A 128 11.04 -7.46 3.71
CA VAL A 128 12.30 -8.22 3.74
C VAL A 128 12.07 -9.67 3.30
N GLN A 129 10.98 -10.30 3.73
CA GLN A 129 10.65 -11.65 3.31
C GLN A 129 10.33 -11.71 1.81
N LEU A 130 9.56 -10.77 1.27
CA LEU A 130 9.33 -10.67 -0.19
C LEU A 130 10.64 -10.62 -0.99
N GLN A 131 11.62 -9.84 -0.52
CA GLN A 131 12.92 -9.72 -1.19
C GLN A 131 13.69 -11.04 -1.17
N LYS A 132 13.72 -11.75 -0.03
CA LYS A 132 14.41 -13.05 0.10
C LYS A 132 13.89 -14.09 -0.89
N ILE A 133 12.57 -14.15 -1.09
CA ILE A 133 11.99 -15.11 -2.05
C ILE A 133 12.44 -14.82 -3.48
N THR A 134 12.66 -13.56 -3.82
CA THR A 134 13.15 -13.21 -5.16
C THR A 134 14.59 -13.71 -5.35
N GLU A 135 15.45 -13.54 -4.34
CA GLU A 135 16.83 -14.07 -4.36
C GLU A 135 16.87 -15.61 -4.47
N ASP A 136 15.97 -16.31 -3.75
CA ASP A 136 15.86 -17.77 -3.78
C ASP A 136 15.32 -18.32 -5.11
N ASN A 137 14.52 -17.54 -5.86
CA ASN A 137 13.98 -17.91 -7.17
C ASN A 137 14.98 -17.73 -8.33
N PHE A 138 15.96 -16.82 -8.20
CA PHE A 138 17.06 -16.67 -9.16
C PHE A 138 18.16 -17.71 -8.97
N GLY A 139 18.25 -18.32 -7.78
CA GLY A 139 18.91 -19.60 -7.60
C GLY A 139 18.00 -20.72 -8.08
N THR A 140 18.55 -21.75 -8.70
CA THR A 140 17.88 -23.00 -9.10
C THR A 140 17.37 -23.83 -7.92
N ASN A 141 16.71 -23.21 -6.93
CA ASN A 141 16.35 -23.78 -5.63
C ASN A 141 14.85 -23.68 -5.27
N SER A 142 13.98 -23.05 -6.06
CA SER A 142 12.52 -23.14 -5.80
C SER A 142 11.96 -24.56 -5.97
N LEU A 143 12.66 -25.45 -6.69
CA LEU A 143 12.38 -26.88 -6.72
C LEU A 143 12.79 -27.58 -5.42
N CYS A 144 13.65 -26.98 -4.60
CA CYS A 144 14.26 -27.63 -3.44
C CYS A 144 13.36 -27.66 -2.19
N SER A 145 12.46 -26.70 -1.96
CA SER A 145 11.56 -26.74 -0.79
C SER A 145 10.46 -27.80 -0.96
N LEU A 146 9.82 -27.85 -2.13
CA LEU A 146 8.86 -28.90 -2.48
C LEU A 146 9.54 -30.26 -2.63
N GLN A 147 10.73 -30.36 -3.26
CA GLN A 147 11.49 -31.64 -3.29
C GLN A 147 11.96 -32.09 -1.91
N LYS A 148 12.41 -31.20 -1.02
CA LYS A 148 12.75 -31.56 0.37
C LYS A 148 11.54 -32.11 1.12
N ARG A 149 10.34 -31.57 0.87
CA ARG A 149 9.08 -32.02 1.50
C ARG A 149 8.56 -33.34 0.91
N THR A 150 8.68 -33.55 -0.39
CA THR A 150 8.22 -34.79 -1.04
C THR A 150 9.17 -35.97 -0.83
N LEU A 151 10.49 -35.74 -0.76
CA LEU A 151 11.45 -36.81 -0.46
C LEU A 151 11.53 -37.19 1.02
N ASN A 152 11.17 -36.28 1.95
CA ASN A 152 11.18 -36.52 3.40
C ASN A 152 9.77 -36.53 3.99
N TRP A 153 8.76 -36.95 3.22
CA TRP A 153 7.39 -36.98 3.68
C TRP A 153 7.23 -38.00 4.83
N GLU A 154 6.75 -37.53 5.96
CA GLU A 154 6.37 -38.35 7.12
C GLU A 154 4.87 -38.13 7.40
N PRO A 155 4.15 -39.16 7.87
CA PRO A 155 2.75 -39.00 8.25
C PRO A 155 2.60 -37.98 9.38
N ASP A 156 1.45 -37.32 9.38
CA ASP A 156 1.12 -36.31 10.39
C ASP A 156 1.10 -36.94 11.79
N PRO A 157 1.59 -36.20 12.81
CA PRO A 157 1.51 -36.67 14.18
C PRO A 157 0.05 -36.76 14.63
N VAL A 158 -0.23 -37.63 15.60
CA VAL A 158 -1.60 -37.85 16.13
C VAL A 158 -2.27 -36.57 16.65
N ASP A 159 -1.46 -35.59 17.07
CA ASP A 159 -1.92 -34.29 17.58
C ASP A 159 -2.41 -33.33 16.48
N ALA A 160 -2.17 -33.65 15.21
CA ALA A 160 -2.52 -32.83 14.06
C ALA A 160 -4.04 -32.79 13.85
N LEU A 161 -4.54 -31.61 13.49
CA LEU A 161 -5.94 -31.47 13.11
C LEU A 161 -6.17 -32.07 11.72
N PRO A 162 -7.40 -32.51 11.37
CA PRO A 162 -7.67 -33.15 10.07
C PRO A 162 -7.35 -32.28 8.85
N ASP A 163 -7.31 -30.96 9.02
CA ASP A 163 -7.01 -29.94 8.01
C ASP A 163 -5.55 -29.46 8.05
N PHE A 164 -4.73 -30.02 8.93
CA PHE A 164 -3.32 -29.69 9.07
C PHE A 164 -2.54 -30.06 7.80
N GLN A 165 -1.69 -29.15 7.36
CA GLN A 165 -0.76 -29.38 6.26
C GLN A 165 0.61 -28.86 6.67
N VAL A 166 1.59 -29.76 6.75
CA VAL A 166 2.98 -29.41 7.07
C VAL A 166 3.49 -28.36 6.07
N GLY A 167 3.99 -27.24 6.60
CA GLY A 167 4.63 -26.20 5.81
C GLY A 167 3.71 -25.18 5.13
N LYS A 168 2.39 -25.23 5.39
CA LYS A 168 1.43 -24.20 4.95
C LYS A 168 1.60 -22.87 5.68
N ILE A 169 2.20 -22.87 6.87
CA ILE A 169 2.35 -21.70 7.76
C ILE A 169 3.83 -21.25 7.86
N ASP A 170 4.75 -21.92 7.16
CA ASP A 170 6.18 -21.57 7.20
C ASP A 170 6.43 -20.19 6.57
N ASP A 171 5.71 -19.90 5.49
CA ASP A 171 5.76 -18.62 4.80
C ASP A 171 4.73 -17.66 5.40
N ILE A 172 5.19 -16.55 5.98
CA ILE A 172 4.32 -15.57 6.63
C ILE A 172 3.38 -14.92 5.63
N ILE A 173 3.88 -14.61 4.45
CA ILE A 173 3.10 -13.95 3.39
C ILE A 173 1.98 -14.88 2.95
N ASP A 174 2.29 -16.14 2.68
CA ASP A 174 1.29 -17.15 2.31
C ASP A 174 0.33 -17.39 3.46
N SER A 175 0.83 -17.41 4.70
CA SER A 175 -0.03 -17.52 5.87
C SER A 175 -0.97 -16.31 6.03
N LEU A 176 -0.54 -15.09 5.68
CA LEU A 176 -1.35 -13.87 5.75
C LEU A 176 -2.35 -13.80 4.59
N THR A 177 -1.97 -14.23 3.39
CA THR A 177 -2.89 -14.29 2.24
C THR A 177 -3.97 -15.35 2.47
N THR A 178 -3.62 -16.50 3.06
CA THR A 178 -4.58 -17.59 3.38
C THR A 178 -5.59 -17.22 4.48
N ILE A 179 -5.39 -16.10 5.22
CA ILE A 179 -6.41 -15.61 6.16
C ILE A 179 -7.69 -15.22 5.43
N PHE A 180 -7.55 -14.75 4.19
CA PHE A 180 -8.64 -14.36 3.34
C PHE A 180 -8.89 -15.47 2.31
N GLU A 181 -10.15 -15.88 2.15
CA GLU A 181 -10.53 -16.91 1.18
C GLU A 181 -10.31 -16.42 -0.27
N ASP A 182 -10.51 -15.12 -0.49
CA ASP A 182 -10.35 -14.49 -1.80
C ASP A 182 -9.03 -13.72 -1.89
N SER A 183 -8.09 -14.26 -2.68
CA SER A 183 -6.85 -13.56 -3.04
C SER A 183 -7.11 -12.25 -3.81
N SER A 184 -8.26 -12.16 -4.48
CA SER A 184 -8.69 -10.99 -5.26
C SER A 184 -8.78 -9.70 -4.43
N VAL A 185 -9.04 -9.81 -3.11
CA VAL A 185 -9.10 -8.67 -2.20
C VAL A 185 -7.73 -8.00 -2.11
N PHE A 186 -6.66 -8.79 -2.00
CA PHE A 186 -5.29 -8.27 -2.02
C PHE A 186 -4.95 -7.66 -3.38
N ILE A 187 -5.27 -8.35 -4.47
CA ILE A 187 -4.98 -7.88 -5.83
C ILE A 187 -5.66 -6.53 -6.11
N ASN A 188 -6.93 -6.37 -5.74
CA ASN A 188 -7.63 -5.10 -5.91
C ASN A 188 -6.99 -3.97 -5.10
N GLN A 189 -6.52 -4.26 -3.88
CA GLN A 189 -5.80 -3.26 -3.07
C GLN A 189 -4.43 -2.92 -3.66
N PHE A 190 -3.67 -3.90 -4.17
CA PHE A 190 -2.44 -3.64 -4.92
C PHE A 190 -2.71 -2.77 -6.14
N VAL A 191 -3.72 -3.10 -6.94
CA VAL A 191 -4.12 -2.33 -8.13
C VAL A 191 -4.49 -0.90 -7.75
N ASN A 192 -5.19 -0.70 -6.64
CA ASN A 192 -5.54 0.63 -6.13
C ASN A 192 -4.29 1.45 -5.79
N ILE A 193 -3.35 0.87 -5.03
CA ILE A 193 -2.11 1.55 -4.63
C ILE A 193 -1.24 1.87 -5.85
N PHE A 194 -1.06 0.91 -6.75
CA PHE A 194 -0.32 1.13 -7.99
C PHE A 194 -0.96 2.19 -8.88
N SER A 195 -2.28 2.17 -9.02
CA SER A 195 -3.02 3.18 -9.77
C SER A 195 -2.77 4.58 -9.19
N ARG A 196 -2.85 4.75 -7.86
CA ARG A 196 -2.54 6.04 -7.22
C ARG A 196 -1.09 6.46 -7.44
N GLU A 197 -0.13 5.57 -7.19
CA GLU A 197 1.30 5.87 -7.37
C GLU A 197 1.60 6.31 -8.81
N LEU A 198 1.04 5.61 -9.79
CA LEU A 198 1.24 5.88 -11.21
C LEU A 198 0.57 7.18 -11.68
N LEU A 199 -0.61 7.55 -11.15
CA LEU A 199 -1.28 8.80 -11.51
C LEU A 199 -0.50 10.04 -11.06
N TYR A 200 0.16 9.97 -9.91
CA TYR A 200 0.96 11.08 -9.36
C TYR A 200 2.44 11.03 -9.77
N THR A 201 2.82 10.08 -10.61
CA THR A 201 4.20 9.96 -11.10
C THR A 201 4.51 11.07 -12.11
N THR A 202 5.45 11.94 -11.78
CA THR A 202 5.98 12.96 -12.70
C THR A 202 7.11 12.42 -13.56
N GLY A 203 7.20 12.82 -14.84
CA GLY A 203 8.34 12.51 -15.71
C GLY A 203 8.40 11.07 -16.24
N TYR A 204 7.30 10.32 -16.18
CA TYR A 204 7.20 8.92 -16.65
C TYR A 204 8.22 7.97 -15.98
N ASP A 205 8.61 8.22 -14.72
CA ASP A 205 9.49 7.31 -13.98
C ASP A 205 8.71 6.13 -13.39
N ILE A 206 8.79 4.98 -14.05
CA ILE A 206 8.07 3.75 -13.66
C ILE A 206 9.03 2.75 -12.99
N GLN A 207 10.30 3.07 -12.79
CA GLN A 207 11.31 2.09 -12.35
C GLN A 207 11.00 1.54 -10.96
N SER A 208 10.61 2.40 -10.01
CA SER A 208 10.22 2.02 -8.65
C SER A 208 9.03 1.05 -8.66
N THR A 209 8.01 1.38 -9.45
CA THR A 209 6.78 0.60 -9.60
C THR A 209 7.04 -0.75 -10.24
N LEU A 210 7.87 -0.78 -11.29
CA LEU A 210 8.23 -2.01 -11.99
C LEU A 210 8.99 -2.98 -11.06
N GLN A 211 9.92 -2.46 -10.24
CA GLN A 211 10.60 -3.29 -9.24
C GLN A 211 9.63 -3.88 -8.23
N LYS A 212 8.69 -3.08 -7.69
CA LYS A 212 7.67 -3.56 -6.75
C LYS A 212 6.79 -4.65 -7.39
N LEU A 213 6.36 -4.43 -8.63
CA LEU A 213 5.54 -5.39 -9.37
C LEU A 213 6.29 -6.69 -9.68
N ALA A 214 7.59 -6.64 -9.99
CA ALA A 214 8.40 -7.83 -10.20
C ALA A 214 8.48 -8.70 -8.93
N LEU A 215 8.65 -8.09 -7.75
CA LEU A 215 8.65 -8.79 -6.46
C LEU A 215 7.29 -9.48 -6.20
N LEU A 216 6.19 -8.81 -6.52
CA LEU A 216 4.86 -9.38 -6.35
C LEU A 216 4.57 -10.51 -7.33
N LYS A 217 4.95 -10.36 -8.60
CA LYS A 217 4.82 -11.42 -9.62
C LYS A 217 5.65 -12.67 -9.33
N ALA A 218 6.73 -12.55 -8.56
CA ALA A 218 7.49 -13.70 -8.09
C ALA A 218 6.72 -14.52 -7.04
N LYS A 219 5.73 -13.93 -6.37
CA LYS A 219 4.96 -14.55 -5.29
C LYS A 219 3.54 -14.92 -5.65
N PHE A 220 2.88 -14.09 -6.44
CA PHE A 220 1.52 -14.26 -6.90
C PHE A 220 1.52 -14.69 -8.37
N SER A 221 0.39 -15.19 -8.86
CA SER A 221 0.25 -15.53 -10.27
C SER A 221 0.44 -14.30 -11.16
N ASN A 222 1.08 -14.49 -12.32
CA ASN A 222 1.30 -13.41 -13.28
C ASN A 222 -0.01 -12.78 -13.78
N ASP A 223 -1.06 -13.59 -13.93
CA ASP A 223 -2.34 -13.17 -14.52
C ASP A 223 -3.12 -12.18 -13.63
N ASP A 224 -2.88 -12.23 -12.32
CA ASP A 224 -3.55 -11.37 -11.34
C ASP A 224 -3.20 -9.88 -11.53
N PHE A 225 -2.02 -9.58 -12.07
CA PHE A 225 -1.51 -8.22 -12.25
C PHE A 225 -1.72 -7.66 -13.66
N SER A 226 -2.51 -8.33 -14.49
CA SER A 226 -2.81 -7.89 -15.86
C SER A 226 -3.32 -6.45 -15.94
N LYS A 227 -4.16 -6.01 -14.99
CA LYS A 227 -4.61 -4.60 -14.91
C LYS A 227 -3.45 -3.63 -14.71
N VAL A 228 -2.50 -3.95 -13.82
CA VAL A 228 -1.33 -3.10 -13.54
C VAL A 228 -0.36 -3.11 -14.72
N ASP A 229 -0.20 -4.23 -15.42
CA ASP A 229 0.61 -4.30 -16.64
C ASP A 229 0.07 -3.38 -17.74
N ILE A 230 -1.26 -3.33 -17.90
CA ILE A 230 -1.91 -2.40 -18.82
C ILE A 230 -1.63 -0.95 -18.41
N MET A 231 -1.76 -0.60 -17.13
CA MET A 231 -1.43 0.74 -16.62
C MET A 231 0.03 1.13 -16.91
N ILE A 232 0.98 0.22 -16.69
CA ILE A 232 2.41 0.47 -16.97
C ILE A 232 2.62 0.68 -18.48
N ASN A 233 1.97 -0.12 -19.31
CA ASN A 233 2.05 0.00 -20.77
C ASN A 233 1.42 1.30 -21.28
N ASP A 234 0.33 1.76 -20.67
CA ASP A 234 -0.30 3.06 -20.96
C ASP A 234 0.71 4.19 -20.76
N ILE A 235 1.45 4.21 -19.64
CA ILE A 235 2.46 5.23 -19.37
C ILE A 235 3.65 5.13 -20.33
N LYS A 236 4.14 3.93 -20.63
CA LYS A 236 5.23 3.73 -21.61
C LYS A 236 4.85 4.25 -22.99
N ARG A 237 3.67 3.86 -23.48
CA ARG A 237 3.15 4.34 -24.77
C ARG A 237 2.90 5.85 -24.74
N SER A 238 2.46 6.38 -23.61
CA SER A 238 2.27 7.83 -23.45
C SER A 238 3.57 8.58 -23.63
N LYS A 239 4.67 8.09 -23.05
CA LYS A 239 5.99 8.70 -23.22
C LYS A 239 6.46 8.72 -24.68
N GLU A 240 6.21 7.63 -25.42
CA GLU A 240 6.55 7.55 -26.84
C GLU A 240 5.70 8.52 -27.67
N LEU A 241 4.37 8.53 -27.44
CA LEU A 241 3.46 9.43 -28.14
C LEU A 241 3.75 10.90 -27.84
N ASP A 242 4.00 11.23 -26.57
CA ASP A 242 4.32 12.59 -26.14
C ASP A 242 5.62 13.09 -26.80
N LYS A 243 6.65 12.25 -26.88
CA LYS A 243 7.89 12.55 -27.59
C LYS A 243 7.65 12.81 -29.09
N ASP A 244 6.82 11.99 -29.72
CA ASP A 244 6.49 12.14 -31.14
C ASP A 244 5.73 13.46 -31.40
N LEU A 245 4.80 13.83 -30.53
CA LEU A 245 4.03 15.08 -30.64
C LEU A 245 4.92 16.32 -30.55
N HIS A 246 5.86 16.35 -29.59
CA HIS A 246 6.79 17.46 -29.42
C HIS A 246 7.84 17.54 -30.54
N SER A 247 8.19 16.42 -31.18
CA SER A 247 9.13 16.44 -32.31
C SER A 247 8.54 17.07 -33.58
N ASN A 248 7.22 17.00 -33.76
CA ASN A 248 6.54 17.44 -34.98
C ASN A 248 6.07 18.90 -34.91
N THR A 249 6.01 19.48 -33.70
CA THR A 249 5.39 20.78 -33.45
C THR A 249 5.95 21.41 -32.18
N GLU A 250 6.16 22.73 -32.17
CA GLU A 250 6.42 23.51 -30.96
C GLU A 250 5.14 23.65 -30.14
N ILE A 251 4.69 22.54 -29.57
CA ILE A 251 3.67 22.54 -28.53
C ILE A 251 4.40 22.96 -27.26
N GLY A 252 3.83 23.86 -26.45
CA GLY A 252 4.47 24.40 -25.25
C GLY A 252 4.86 23.32 -24.22
N ALA A 253 5.16 23.70 -22.98
CA ALA A 253 5.60 22.75 -21.94
C ALA A 253 4.49 21.81 -21.39
N VAL A 254 3.58 21.34 -22.24
CA VAL A 254 2.45 20.47 -21.88
C VAL A 254 2.78 19.04 -22.27
N HIS A 255 2.81 18.16 -21.28
CA HIS A 255 3.07 16.73 -21.49
C HIS A 255 1.83 15.91 -21.16
N GLY A 256 1.47 14.97 -22.05
CA GLY A 256 0.26 14.18 -21.92
C GLY A 256 0.50 12.77 -21.40
N VAL A 257 -0.33 12.32 -20.46
CA VAL A 257 -0.43 10.89 -20.09
C VAL A 257 -1.78 10.36 -20.59
N PHE A 258 -1.73 9.38 -21.48
CA PHE A 258 -2.90 8.78 -22.12
C PHE A 258 -3.24 7.45 -21.43
N LEU A 259 -4.43 7.36 -20.85
CA LEU A 259 -4.83 6.27 -19.95
C LEU A 259 -5.98 5.45 -20.54
N SER A 260 -5.96 4.14 -20.31
CA SER A 260 -7.03 3.22 -20.72
C SER A 260 -8.17 3.18 -19.68
N HIS A 261 -9.25 3.94 -19.89
CA HIS A 261 -10.28 4.21 -18.86
C HIS A 261 -10.81 2.97 -18.09
N LEU A 262 -10.95 1.81 -18.71
CA LEU A 262 -11.51 0.59 -18.09
C LEU A 262 -10.62 -0.03 -17.01
N TYR A 263 -9.33 0.31 -16.99
CA TYR A 263 -8.34 -0.38 -16.16
C TYR A 263 -7.92 0.43 -14.93
N TRP A 264 -8.25 1.72 -14.85
CA TRP A 264 -7.80 2.62 -13.81
C TRP A 264 -8.91 2.90 -12.77
N PRO A 265 -8.86 2.28 -11.57
CA PRO A 265 -9.94 2.39 -10.59
C PRO A 265 -10.06 3.76 -9.92
N ASN A 266 -8.97 4.53 -9.87
CA ASN A 266 -8.94 5.85 -9.22
C ASN A 266 -9.21 7.01 -10.17
N LEU A 267 -9.63 6.74 -11.41
CA LEU A 267 -10.09 7.80 -12.29
C LEU A 267 -11.51 8.21 -11.90
N PRO A 268 -11.76 9.49 -11.63
CA PRO A 268 -13.10 9.97 -11.36
C PRO A 268 -13.98 9.75 -12.60
N GLU A 269 -15.10 9.03 -12.44
CA GLU A 269 -16.09 8.80 -13.50
C GLU A 269 -16.76 10.11 -13.90
N GLU A 270 -17.02 10.98 -12.92
CA GLU A 270 -17.54 12.33 -13.13
C GLU A 270 -16.39 13.33 -13.21
N ILE A 271 -16.24 13.95 -14.38
CA ILE A 271 -15.28 15.03 -14.59
C ILE A 271 -15.93 16.30 -14.02
N PRO A 272 -15.46 16.86 -12.89
CA PRO A 272 -16.00 18.13 -12.42
C PRO A 272 -15.69 19.19 -13.48
N SER A 273 -16.73 19.86 -13.97
CA SER A 273 -16.53 21.02 -14.82
C SER A 273 -16.08 22.17 -13.94
N PHE A 274 -14.85 22.64 -14.13
CA PHE A 274 -14.42 23.91 -13.60
C PHE A 274 -13.67 24.71 -14.64
N VAL A 275 -13.78 26.02 -14.50
CA VAL A 275 -13.24 26.96 -15.48
C VAL A 275 -11.74 27.09 -15.24
N LEU A 276 -10.95 26.64 -16.22
CA LEU A 276 -9.52 26.88 -16.26
C LEU A 276 -9.23 28.26 -16.83
N PRO A 277 -8.09 28.86 -16.48
CA PRO A 277 -7.63 30.11 -17.08
C PRO A 277 -7.59 30.05 -18.62
N ASP A 278 -7.98 31.14 -19.28
CA ASP A 278 -8.08 31.20 -20.74
C ASP A 278 -6.75 30.90 -21.44
N TYR A 279 -5.63 31.34 -20.87
CA TYR A 279 -4.31 31.07 -21.44
C TYR A 279 -3.99 29.57 -21.50
N LEU A 280 -4.38 28.80 -20.47
CA LEU A 280 -4.19 27.34 -20.46
C LEU A 280 -5.13 26.67 -21.46
N LEU A 281 -6.36 27.14 -21.60
CA LEU A 281 -7.31 26.58 -22.56
C LEU A 281 -6.81 26.69 -24.00
N VAL A 282 -6.13 27.78 -24.35
CA VAL A 282 -5.51 27.94 -25.68
C VAL A 282 -4.41 26.90 -25.90
N VAL A 283 -3.51 26.74 -24.93
CA VAL A 283 -2.40 25.78 -25.04
C VAL A 283 -2.93 24.33 -25.07
N LEU A 284 -3.89 24.00 -24.22
CA LEU A 284 -4.50 22.66 -24.17
C LEU A 284 -5.24 22.32 -25.46
N LYS A 285 -5.98 23.27 -26.05
CA LYS A 285 -6.62 23.07 -27.37
C LYS A 285 -5.60 22.85 -28.48
N SER A 286 -4.51 23.62 -28.48
CA SER A 286 -3.44 23.41 -29.47
C SER A 286 -2.83 22.02 -29.37
N TYR A 287 -2.65 21.50 -28.15
CA TYR A 287 -2.18 20.13 -27.92
C TYR A 287 -3.21 19.09 -28.41
N GLU A 288 -4.50 19.31 -28.16
CA GLU A 288 -5.58 18.45 -28.64
C GLU A 288 -5.67 18.40 -30.16
N ASP A 289 -5.52 19.54 -30.84
CA ASP A 289 -5.52 19.62 -32.30
C ASP A 289 -4.37 18.83 -32.92
N VAL A 290 -3.16 18.92 -32.36
CA VAL A 290 -2.03 18.11 -32.85
C VAL A 290 -2.28 16.61 -32.61
N TYR A 291 -2.82 16.24 -31.45
CA TYR A 291 -3.12 14.85 -31.16
C TYR A 291 -4.17 14.27 -32.12
N THR A 292 -5.25 15.00 -32.39
CA THR A 292 -6.33 14.55 -33.29
C THR A 292 -5.85 14.42 -34.74
N GLN A 293 -4.92 15.27 -35.18
CA GLN A 293 -4.26 15.14 -36.49
C GLN A 293 -3.46 13.84 -36.60
N GLN A 294 -2.70 13.47 -35.55
CA GLN A 294 -1.89 12.26 -35.56
C GLN A 294 -2.72 10.99 -35.35
N LYS A 295 -3.72 11.02 -34.46
CA LYS A 295 -4.60 9.89 -34.12
C LYS A 295 -6.03 10.14 -34.61
N ARG A 296 -6.25 9.85 -35.89
CA ARG A 296 -7.58 9.93 -36.52
C ARG A 296 -8.64 9.15 -35.72
N LYS A 297 -9.82 9.77 -35.54
CA LYS A 297 -11.01 9.20 -34.85
C LYS A 297 -10.86 9.01 -33.33
N LYS A 298 -9.90 9.66 -32.69
CA LYS A 298 -9.80 9.72 -31.23
C LYS A 298 -9.92 11.16 -30.76
N GLU A 299 -10.65 11.37 -29.67
CA GLU A 299 -10.80 12.66 -28.99
C GLU A 299 -10.10 12.58 -27.63
N LEU A 300 -9.58 13.70 -27.15
CA LEU A 300 -8.99 13.78 -25.82
C LEU A 300 -10.03 14.26 -24.81
N ARG A 301 -10.02 13.64 -23.64
CA ARG A 301 -10.79 14.09 -22.49
C ARG A 301 -9.81 14.35 -21.35
N LEU A 302 -9.69 15.62 -20.98
CA LEU A 302 -8.85 16.02 -19.85
C LEU A 302 -9.53 15.62 -18.54
N HIS A 303 -8.73 15.16 -17.58
CA HIS A 303 -9.16 14.91 -16.19
C HIS A 303 -8.48 15.90 -15.25
N PRO A 304 -9.08 17.09 -15.00
CA PRO A 304 -8.39 18.18 -14.31
C PRO A 304 -7.96 17.86 -12.87
N GLN A 305 -8.69 16.97 -12.17
CA GLN A 305 -8.34 16.59 -10.78
C GLN A 305 -7.01 15.82 -10.69
N VAL A 306 -6.64 15.10 -11.74
CA VAL A 306 -5.42 14.28 -11.79
C VAL A 306 -4.30 15.00 -12.54
N SER A 307 -4.63 16.04 -13.30
CA SER A 307 -3.67 16.89 -13.99
C SER A 307 -2.85 17.70 -12.99
N LEU A 308 -1.53 17.66 -13.17
CA LEU A 308 -0.54 18.38 -12.36
C LEU A 308 0.08 19.51 -13.18
N ALA A 309 0.30 20.65 -12.52
CA ALA A 309 0.99 21.81 -13.05
C ALA A 309 2.12 22.22 -12.11
N THR A 310 3.25 22.58 -12.68
CA THR A 310 4.35 23.21 -11.94
C THR A 310 4.19 24.73 -12.01
N LEU A 311 4.21 25.38 -10.86
CA LEU A 311 3.99 26.82 -10.69
C LEU A 311 5.15 27.43 -9.93
N ASP A 312 5.70 28.51 -10.46
CA ASP A 312 6.67 29.33 -9.75
C ASP A 312 5.94 30.56 -9.19
N ILE A 313 5.79 30.60 -7.87
CA ILE A 313 5.08 31.68 -7.18
C ILE A 313 6.10 32.51 -6.42
N LEU A 314 6.05 33.82 -6.63
CA LEU A 314 6.90 34.78 -5.93
C LEU A 314 6.17 35.29 -4.68
N ILE A 315 6.69 34.94 -3.50
CA ILE A 315 6.11 35.25 -2.19
C ILE A 315 7.16 35.98 -1.37
N ARG A 316 6.87 37.21 -0.89
CA ARG A 316 7.78 37.98 -0.03
C ARG A 316 9.22 38.12 -0.57
N GLY A 317 9.37 38.14 -1.90
CA GLY A 317 10.68 38.22 -2.57
C GLY A 317 11.40 36.88 -2.80
N GLU A 318 10.85 35.75 -2.36
CA GLU A 318 11.36 34.41 -2.65
C GLU A 318 10.50 33.71 -3.71
N THR A 319 11.14 33.13 -4.72
CA THR A 319 10.45 32.29 -5.71
C THR A 319 10.38 30.86 -5.19
N LYS A 320 9.16 30.35 -4.96
CA LYS A 320 8.92 28.97 -4.55
C LYS A 320 8.22 28.21 -5.69
N THR A 321 8.73 27.02 -5.98
CA THR A 321 8.21 26.14 -7.03
C THR A 321 7.27 25.10 -6.43
N PHE A 322 6.03 25.03 -6.89
CA PHE A 322 5.02 24.09 -6.41
C PHE A 322 4.49 23.21 -7.53
N THR A 323 4.38 21.91 -7.29
CA THR A 323 3.67 20.98 -8.19
C THR A 323 2.28 20.74 -7.63
N VAL A 324 1.27 21.33 -8.25
CA VAL A 324 -0.12 21.32 -7.76
C VAL A 324 -1.08 20.81 -8.80
N SER A 325 -2.23 20.31 -8.36
CA SER A 325 -3.32 19.90 -9.25
C SER A 325 -4.05 21.13 -9.85
N PHE A 326 -4.76 20.94 -10.97
CA PHE A 326 -5.34 22.07 -11.71
C PHE A 326 -6.45 22.82 -10.95
N ASP A 327 -7.14 22.17 -10.02
CA ASP A 327 -8.07 22.81 -9.07
C ASP A 327 -7.37 23.91 -8.26
N LYS A 328 -6.22 23.58 -7.68
CA LYS A 328 -5.40 24.51 -6.88
C LYS A 328 -4.85 25.64 -7.74
N LEU A 329 -4.42 25.32 -8.96
CA LEU A 329 -3.97 26.30 -9.95
C LEU A 329 -5.08 27.29 -10.30
N ALA A 330 -6.30 26.82 -10.59
CA ALA A 330 -7.41 27.67 -10.97
C ALA A 330 -7.80 28.65 -9.85
N VAL A 331 -7.78 28.18 -8.58
CA VAL A 331 -8.02 29.03 -7.41
C VAL A 331 -6.97 30.12 -7.30
N ILE A 332 -5.68 29.77 -7.31
CA ILE A 332 -4.62 30.76 -7.12
C ILE A 332 -4.56 31.76 -8.27
N ASN A 333 -4.72 31.30 -9.51
CA ASN A 333 -4.72 32.18 -10.68
C ASN A 333 -5.87 33.19 -10.61
N TYR A 334 -7.07 32.73 -10.24
CA TYR A 334 -8.21 33.62 -10.09
C TYR A 334 -7.99 34.66 -8.98
N ILE A 335 -7.46 34.27 -7.82
CA ILE A 335 -7.18 35.20 -6.72
C ILE A 335 -6.12 36.22 -7.14
N CYS A 336 -5.05 35.80 -7.82
CA CYS A 336 -3.98 36.69 -8.29
C CYS A 336 -4.44 37.66 -9.39
N GLU A 337 -5.26 37.20 -10.34
CA GLU A 337 -5.83 38.08 -11.39
C GLU A 337 -6.91 39.01 -10.84
N SER A 338 -7.61 38.60 -9.78
CA SER A 338 -8.63 39.43 -9.16
C SER A 338 -7.98 40.63 -8.46
N LYS A 339 -8.35 41.84 -8.88
CA LYS A 339 -7.94 43.10 -8.21
C LYS A 339 -8.66 43.30 -6.87
N ILE A 340 -9.21 42.24 -6.28
CA ILE A 340 -10.03 42.29 -5.07
C ILE A 340 -9.10 42.03 -3.88
N PRO A 341 -9.07 42.90 -2.86
CA PRO A 341 -8.15 42.74 -1.73
C PRO A 341 -8.46 41.52 -0.86
N VAL A 342 -9.73 41.10 -0.78
CA VAL A 342 -10.15 39.89 -0.06
C VAL A 342 -11.23 39.19 -0.88
N VAL A 343 -10.94 37.97 -1.35
CA VAL A 343 -11.86 37.19 -2.17
C VAL A 343 -12.72 36.30 -1.26
N LYS A 344 -14.03 36.48 -1.31
CA LYS A 344 -14.98 35.66 -0.54
C LYS A 344 -15.30 34.33 -1.24
N LEU A 345 -15.67 33.32 -0.45
CA LEU A 345 -15.97 31.97 -0.94
C LEU A 345 -17.06 31.95 -2.02
N GLY A 346 -18.12 32.75 -1.85
CA GLY A 346 -19.23 32.80 -2.80
C GLY A 346 -18.84 33.30 -4.20
N ILE A 347 -17.85 34.19 -4.29
CA ILE A 347 -17.34 34.71 -5.57
C ILE A 347 -16.54 33.61 -6.30
N LEU A 348 -15.70 32.89 -5.56
CA LEU A 348 -14.92 31.76 -6.09
C LEU A 348 -15.84 30.65 -6.60
N LEU A 349 -16.89 30.31 -5.84
CA LEU A 349 -17.84 29.26 -6.21
C LEU A 349 -18.59 29.63 -7.51
N MET A 350 -19.02 30.87 -7.65
CA MET A 350 -19.77 31.33 -8.82
C MET A 350 -18.91 31.38 -10.09
N ASN A 351 -17.66 31.83 -9.98
CA ASN A 351 -16.80 32.06 -11.13
C ASN A 351 -16.08 30.78 -11.58
N LEU A 352 -15.53 30.00 -10.64
CA LEU A 352 -14.81 28.77 -10.98
C LEU A 352 -15.76 27.59 -11.23
N LYS A 353 -17.02 27.68 -10.78
CA LYS A 353 -18.05 26.61 -10.88
C LYS A 353 -17.61 25.27 -10.27
N MET A 354 -16.69 25.30 -9.31
CA MET A 354 -16.17 24.10 -8.66
C MET A 354 -17.08 23.58 -7.54
N PRO A 355 -17.08 22.26 -7.28
CA PRO A 355 -17.65 21.70 -6.06
C PRO A 355 -17.04 22.30 -4.79
N LEU A 356 -17.88 22.59 -3.80
CA LEU A 356 -17.48 23.24 -2.55
C LEU A 356 -16.37 22.49 -1.81
N GLN A 357 -16.40 21.15 -1.82
CA GLN A 357 -15.40 20.32 -1.13
C GLN A 357 -14.00 20.50 -1.73
N ILE A 358 -13.89 20.54 -3.05
CA ILE A 358 -12.61 20.71 -3.77
C ILE A 358 -12.07 22.12 -3.58
N LEU A 359 -12.95 23.12 -3.60
CA LEU A 359 -12.56 24.51 -3.37
C LEU A 359 -12.01 24.70 -1.95
N LYS A 360 -12.67 24.15 -0.94
CA LYS A 360 -12.20 24.22 0.46
C LYS A 360 -10.86 23.53 0.65
N SER A 361 -10.70 22.30 0.14
CA SER A 361 -9.42 21.58 0.26
C SER A 361 -8.29 22.29 -0.48
N SER A 362 -8.57 22.94 -1.61
CA SER A 362 -7.60 23.76 -2.34
C SER A 362 -7.19 25.00 -1.56
N LEU A 363 -8.14 25.68 -0.91
CA LEU A 363 -7.87 26.85 -0.08
C LEU A 363 -7.08 26.47 1.18
N GLU A 364 -7.48 25.40 1.88
CA GLU A 364 -6.74 24.86 3.03
C GLU A 364 -5.30 24.50 2.66
N PHE A 365 -5.08 23.88 1.48
CA PHE A 365 -3.74 23.61 0.97
C PHE A 365 -2.90 24.88 0.84
N TRP A 366 -3.42 25.91 0.18
CA TRP A 366 -2.68 27.16 -0.03
C TRP A 366 -2.47 27.98 1.25
N VAL A 367 -3.36 27.85 2.23
CA VAL A 367 -3.18 28.43 3.57
C VAL A 367 -2.07 27.68 4.32
N ASN A 368 -2.03 26.35 4.24
CA ASN A 368 -0.98 25.54 4.85
C ASN A 368 0.41 25.81 4.24
N GLU A 369 0.46 26.10 2.93
CA GLU A 369 1.69 26.49 2.22
C GLU A 369 2.05 27.99 2.40
N GLU A 370 1.32 28.71 3.26
CA GLU A 370 1.50 30.14 3.56
C GLU A 370 1.40 31.07 2.33
N VAL A 371 0.75 30.63 1.25
CA VAL A 371 0.54 31.43 0.04
C VAL A 371 -0.68 32.32 0.18
N LEU A 372 -1.72 31.83 0.86
CA LEU A 372 -2.95 32.57 1.14
C LEU A 372 -3.10 32.83 2.65
N VAL A 373 -3.63 33.99 3.00
CA VAL A 373 -4.00 34.36 4.37
C VAL A 373 -5.52 34.51 4.45
N GLU A 374 -6.12 33.93 5.49
CA GLU A 374 -7.53 34.11 5.79
C GLU A 374 -7.73 35.44 6.54
N GLN A 375 -8.52 36.34 5.96
CA GLN A 375 -8.86 37.64 6.54
C GLN A 375 -10.34 37.95 6.28
N ASP A 376 -11.07 38.40 7.31
CA ASP A 376 -12.47 38.83 7.24
C ASP A 376 -13.43 37.83 6.57
N GLY A 377 -13.18 36.52 6.75
CA GLY A 377 -13.98 35.45 6.14
C GLY A 377 -13.77 35.29 4.63
N GLY A 378 -12.65 35.78 4.10
CA GLY A 378 -12.17 35.54 2.75
C GLY A 378 -10.65 35.30 2.71
N TRP A 379 -10.11 35.16 1.51
CA TRP A 379 -8.70 34.85 1.30
C TRP A 379 -8.01 35.99 0.54
N LYS A 380 -6.79 36.32 0.96
CA LYS A 380 -5.89 37.27 0.30
C LYS A 380 -4.54 36.59 0.04
N VAL A 381 -3.84 36.99 -1.03
CA VAL A 381 -2.45 36.60 -1.28
C VAL A 381 -1.54 37.16 -0.18
N ASN A 382 -0.66 36.32 0.34
CA ASN A 382 0.36 36.71 1.31
C ASN A 382 1.47 37.50 0.59
N GLU A 383 1.36 38.83 0.57
CA GLU A 383 2.33 39.74 -0.06
C GLU A 383 3.69 39.75 0.66
#